data_AF-A0A1H7ZDY2-F1
#
_entry.id   AF-A0A1H7ZDY2-F1
#
_cell.length_a   1.000
_cell.length_b   1.000
_cell.length_c   1.000
_cell.angle_alpha   90.00
_cell.angle_beta   90.00
_cell.angle_gamma   90.00
#
_symmetry.space_group_name_H-M   'P 1'
#
loop_
_entity.id
_entity.type
_entity.pdbx_description
1 polymer ?
#
loop_
_entity_poly.entity_id
_entity_poly.type
_entity_poly.pdbx_seq_one_letter_code
_entity_poly.pdbx_strand_id
1 'polypeptide(L)' 'MEFEFFIGIDVSKSELDIAVQQGRRLLFHKEICNDPHDINA' A
#
# COMPACT_ATOMS: atom_id res chain seq x y z
N MET A 1 -22.03 -6.53 3.22
CA MET A 1 -20.79 -7.31 3.11
C MET A 1 -19.84 -6.78 4.16
N GLU A 2 -19.34 -7.64 5.04
CA GLU A 2 -18.20 -7.33 5.89
C GLU A 2 -16.97 -7.88 5.19
N PHE A 3 -16.04 -7.00 4.82
CA PHE A 3 -14.76 -7.40 4.25
C PHE A 3 -13.80 -7.69 5.40
N GLU A 4 -13.21 -8.87 5.40
CA GLU A 4 -12.22 -9.25 6.40
C GLU A 4 -10.90 -8.51 6.20
N PHE A 5 -10.52 -8.28 4.93
CA PHE A 5 -9.29 -7.62 4.53
C PHE A 5 -9.57 -6.37 3.69
N PHE A 6 -8.76 -5.35 3.90
CA PHE A 6 -8.79 -4.08 3.18
C PHE A 6 -7.41 -3.79 2.59
N ILE A 7 -7.41 -3.30 1.36
CA ILE A 7 -6.20 -2.79 0.71
C ILE A 7 -6.38 -1.28 0.53
N GLY A 8 -5.48 -0.51 1.13
CA GLY A 8 -5.33 0.92 0.89
C GLY A 8 -4.20 1.13 -0.12
N ILE A 9 -4.44 1.98 -1.11
CA ILE A 9 -3.42 2.42 -2.06
C ILE A 9 -3.51 3.94 -2.10
N ASP A 10 -2.40 4.62 -1.81
CA ASP A 10 -2.25 6.05 -2.02
C ASP A 10 -1.16 6.31 -3.07
N VAL A 11 -1.47 7.15 -4.05
CA VAL A 11 -0.59 7.44 -5.17
C VAL A 11 -0.35 8.93 -5.21
N SER A 12 0.90 9.32 -4.94
CA SER A 12 1.35 10.71 -4.99
C SER A 12 2.31 10.91 -6.17
N LYS A 13 2.90 12.12 -6.29
CA LYS A 13 3.93 12.39 -7.30
C LYS A 13 5.26 11.70 -6.98
N SER A 14 5.60 11.57 -5.69
CA SER A 14 6.90 11.07 -5.23
C SER A 14 6.87 9.62 -4.80
N GLU A 15 5.70 9.06 -4.54
CA GLU A 15 5.56 7.81 -3.82
C GLU A 15 4.25 7.08 -4.14
N LEU A 16 4.33 5.76 -4.10
CA LEU A 16 3.23 4.80 -4.04
C LEU A 16 3.24 4.15 -2.65
N ASP A 17 2.18 4.35 -1.89
CA ASP A 17 1.95 3.72 -0.58
C ASP A 17 0.89 2.62 -0.72
N ILE A 18 1.20 1.42 -0.22
CA ILE A 18 0.30 0.27 -0.18
C ILE A 18 0.21 -0.28 1.24
N ALA A 19 -1.01 -0.41 1.74
CA ALA A 19 -1.29 -1.02 3.04
C ALA A 19 -2.32 -2.15 2.93
N VAL A 20 -2.11 -3.23 3.68
CA VAL A 20 -3.09 -4.30 3.89
C VAL A 20 -3.51 -4.29 5.34
N GLN A 21 -4.82 -4.25 5.59
CA GLN A 21 -5.40 -4.29 6.93
C GLN A 21 -6.38 -5.45 7.07
N GLN A 22 -6.49 -6.01 8.27
CA GLN A 22 -7.54 -6.95 8.67
C GLN A 22 -8.28 -6.36 9.87
N GLY A 23 -9.51 -5.86 9.64
CA GLY A 23 -10.21 -5.05 10.63
C GLY A 23 -9.40 -3.81 11.05
N ARG A 24 -8.92 -3.78 12.30
CA ARG A 24 -8.07 -2.69 12.83
C ARG A 24 -6.58 -3.00 12.83
N ARG A 25 -6.19 -4.18 12.34
CA ARG A 25 -4.79 -4.64 12.36
C ARG A 25 -4.13 -4.33 11.03
N LEU A 26 -3.04 -3.56 11.06
CA LEU A 26 -2.15 -3.39 9.92
C LEU A 26 -1.30 -4.66 9.75
N LEU A 27 -1.40 -5.29 8.58
CA LEU A 27 -0.68 -6.53 8.25
C LEU A 27 0.55 -6.26 7.39
N PHE A 28 0.44 -5.29 6.49
CA PHE A 28 1.49 -4.90 5.56
C PHE A 28 1.39 -3.41 5.29
N HIS A 29 2.54 -2.76 5.16
CA HIS A 29 2.67 -1.39 4.72
C HIS A 29 3.98 -1.27 3.96
N LYS A 30 3.94 -0.70 2.76
CA LYS A 30 5.12 -0.48 1.93
C LYS A 30 4.96 0.83 1.18
N GLU A 31 5.98 1.65 1.36
CA GLU A 31 6.20 2.88 0.62
C GLU A 31 7.21 2.58 -0.50
N ILE A 32 6.89 3.02 -1.71
CA ILE A 32 7.72 2.82 -2.90
C ILE A 32 7.96 4.19 -3.51
N CYS A 33 9.20 4.62 -3.61
CA CYS A 33 9.53 5.83 -4.36
C CYS A 33 9.06 5.69 -5.81
N ASN A 34 8.53 6.77 -6.38
CA ASN A 34 8.16 6.81 -7.80
C ASN A 34 9.38 6.95 -8.72
N ASP A 35 10.41 6.15 -8.46
CA ASP A 35 11.54 5.94 -9.34
C ASP A 35 11.33 4.63 -10.12
N PRO A 36 11.57 4.60 -11.43
CA PRO A 36 11.43 3.39 -12.23
C PRO A 36 12.24 2.20 -11.70
N HIS A 37 13.38 2.43 -11.04
CA HIS A 37 14.14 1.36 -10.41
C HIS A 37 13.36 0.71 -9.26
N ASP A 38 12.80 1.53 -8.36
CA ASP A 38 12.09 1.07 -7.18
C ASP A 38 10.74 0.42 -7.51
N ILE A 39 10.07 0.87 -8.57
CA ILE A 39 8.80 0.31 -9.04
C ILE A 39 8.99 -1.06 -9.70
N ASN A 40 10.11 -1.28 -10.42
CA ASN A 40 10.34 -2.49 -11.21
C ASN A 40 11.28 -3.51 -10.52
N ALA A 41 11.66 -3.28 -9.26
CA ALA A 41 12.56 -4.11 -8.47
C ALA A 41 11.96 -5.45 -8.02
#